data_AF-A0A8T0L8P8-F1
#
_entry.id   AF-A0A8T0L8P8-F1
#
_cell.length_a   1.000
_cell.length_b   1.000
_cell.length_c   1.000
_cell.angle_alpha   90.00
_cell.angle_beta   90.00
_cell.angle_gamma   90.00
#
_symmetry.space_group_name_H-M   'P 1'
#
loop_
_entity.id
_entity.type
_entity.pdbx_description
1 polymer ?
#
loop_
_entity_poly.entity_id
_entity_poly.type
_entity_poly.pdbx_seq_one_letter_code
_entity_poly.pdbx_strand_id
1 'polypeptide(L)'
;MIEWHDRASDPGPNGQQLRTYRTASVTVFANYFSARNISFKNTSPAPMPGMEGWQAAAFRISGDKAYFSGCGFYGAQDTLCDDAGRHYFKECYIEGSIDFIFGNGRSMYKDCRLHSIATRFGSIAAQDRKSPYEKTGFAFVRCKVTGTGPIYVGRAMGQYSRIVYAYTYFDNIVAHGGWDDWNTSYNNKTVFFGVYKCWGPGAAAISGVPLAKELDFESAHPFLVKSFVNGKHWMAPSDA
;
A
#
# COMPACT_ATOMS: atom_id res chain seq x y z
N MET A 1 13.13 12.59 -11.87
CA MET A 1 13.09 11.57 -10.81
C MET A 1 13.81 12.16 -9.60
N ILE A 2 13.29 11.95 -8.39
CA ILE A 2 13.96 12.29 -7.12
C ILE A 2 14.35 10.98 -6.46
N GLU A 3 15.61 10.84 -6.05
CA GLU A 3 16.09 9.60 -5.46
C GLU A 3 17.03 9.80 -4.27
N TRP A 4 17.01 8.83 -3.34
CA TRP A 4 17.90 8.73 -2.20
C TRP A 4 18.18 7.25 -1.86
N HIS A 5 18.81 6.95 -0.72
CA HIS A 5 19.27 5.59 -0.40
C HIS A 5 19.28 5.20 1.09
N ASP A 6 18.66 6.01 1.96
CA ASP A 6 18.62 5.74 3.40
C ASP A 6 17.82 4.46 3.71
N ARG A 7 18.30 3.70 4.70
CA ARG A 7 17.64 2.56 5.32
C ARG A 7 17.43 2.78 6.80
N ALA A 8 16.51 2.04 7.40
CA ALA A 8 16.10 2.25 8.78
C ALA A 8 17.23 2.08 9.80
N SER A 9 18.25 1.26 9.49
CA SER A 9 19.44 1.04 10.30
C SER A 9 20.56 2.07 10.10
N ASP A 10 20.48 2.92 9.08
CA ASP A 10 21.50 3.93 8.81
C ASP A 10 21.50 5.00 9.92
N PRO A 11 22.67 5.53 10.30
CA PRO A 11 22.77 6.53 11.36
C PRO A 11 22.27 7.89 10.86
N GLY A 12 21.37 8.50 11.61
CA GLY A 12 20.94 9.88 11.41
C GLY A 12 21.91 10.91 12.00
N PRO A 13 21.60 12.22 11.87
CA PRO A 13 22.49 13.31 12.32
C PRO A 13 22.84 13.29 13.82
N ASN A 14 22.02 12.64 14.65
CA ASN A 14 22.24 12.49 16.09
C ASN A 14 22.91 11.15 16.47
N GLY A 15 23.42 10.41 15.49
CA GLY A 15 24.03 9.09 15.67
C GLY A 15 23.05 7.96 15.96
N GLN A 16 21.75 8.24 16.09
CA GLN A 16 20.71 7.23 16.26
C GLN A 16 20.22 6.74 14.90
N GLN A 17 19.79 5.48 14.83
CA GLN A 17 19.18 4.91 13.64
C GLN A 17 18.00 5.75 13.15
N LEU A 18 17.90 5.95 11.83
CA LEU A 18 16.82 6.73 11.22
C LEU A 18 15.43 6.16 11.55
N ARG A 19 15.32 4.83 11.64
CA ARG A 19 14.04 4.08 11.62
C ARG A 19 13.26 4.34 10.32
N THR A 20 12.29 3.48 10.00
CA THR A 20 11.56 3.52 8.72
C THR A 20 11.04 4.90 8.33
N TYR A 21 10.40 5.62 9.25
CA TYR A 21 9.71 6.88 8.96
C TYR A 21 10.61 8.04 8.53
N ARG A 22 11.94 7.92 8.68
CA ARG A 22 12.92 8.95 8.29
C ARG A 22 13.76 8.57 7.07
N THR A 23 13.52 7.41 6.45
CA THR A 23 14.29 6.95 5.28
C THR A 23 13.75 7.45 3.95
N ALA A 24 12.56 8.07 3.97
CA ALA A 24 11.85 8.51 2.78
C ALA A 24 12.67 9.52 1.96
N SER A 25 12.93 9.21 0.68
CA SER A 25 13.61 10.12 -0.25
C SER A 25 12.87 11.46 -0.39
N VAL A 26 11.53 11.42 -0.29
CA VAL A 26 10.68 12.61 -0.14
C VAL A 26 9.67 12.37 0.98
N THR A 27 9.58 13.34 1.89
CA THR A 27 8.53 13.37 2.93
C THR A 27 7.64 14.59 2.74
N VAL A 28 6.32 14.37 2.74
CA VAL A 28 5.32 15.43 2.61
C VAL A 28 4.41 15.44 3.84
N PHE A 29 4.48 16.54 4.57
CA PHE A 29 3.57 16.84 5.70
C PHE A 29 2.46 17.83 5.33
N ALA A 30 2.56 18.48 4.17
CA ALA A 30 1.63 19.53 3.75
C ALA A 30 0.30 18.94 3.23
N ASN A 31 -0.81 19.57 3.63
CA ASN A 31 -2.13 19.25 3.08
C ASN A 31 -2.22 19.71 1.61
N TYR A 32 -3.09 19.08 0.83
CA TYR A 32 -3.36 19.42 -0.58
C TYR A 32 -2.14 19.31 -1.50
N PHE A 33 -1.13 18.52 -1.11
CA PHE A 33 0.01 18.25 -1.97
C PHE A 33 -0.45 17.54 -3.25
N SER A 34 0.10 17.93 -4.40
CA SER A 34 -0.14 17.23 -5.65
C SER A 34 1.16 16.98 -6.39
N ALA A 35 1.26 15.79 -7.00
CA ALA A 35 2.35 15.42 -7.87
C ALA A 35 1.79 14.76 -9.13
N ARG A 36 2.34 15.13 -10.29
CA ARG A 36 1.96 14.55 -11.58
C ARG A 36 3.20 14.20 -12.39
N ASN A 37 3.20 13.03 -13.02
CA ASN A 37 4.23 12.61 -13.99
C ASN A 37 5.67 12.72 -13.47
N ILE A 38 5.88 12.37 -12.19
CA ILE A 38 7.21 12.37 -11.55
C ILE A 38 7.43 11.04 -10.83
N SER A 39 8.70 10.66 -10.70
CA SER A 39 9.10 9.44 -10.00
C SER A 39 9.92 9.74 -8.75
N PHE A 40 9.67 8.96 -7.70
CA PHE A 40 10.37 8.96 -6.43
C PHE A 40 10.99 7.58 -6.21
N LYS A 41 12.26 7.52 -5.83
CA LYS A 41 12.99 6.26 -5.70
C LYS A 41 13.86 6.21 -4.46
N ASN A 42 13.76 5.12 -3.71
CA ASN A 42 14.82 4.73 -2.79
C ASN A 42 15.65 3.63 -3.44
N THR A 43 16.97 3.84 -3.51
CA THR A 43 17.92 2.96 -4.20
C THR A 43 18.52 1.90 -3.28
N SER A 44 18.13 1.85 -2.00
CA SER A 44 18.53 0.77 -1.10
C SER A 44 18.18 -0.60 -1.69
N PRO A 45 19.09 -1.59 -1.60
CA PRO A 45 18.86 -2.92 -2.15
C PRO A 45 17.73 -3.65 -1.41
N ALA A 46 17.06 -4.55 -2.13
CA ALA A 46 16.02 -5.39 -1.54
C ALA A 46 16.60 -6.30 -0.44
N PRO A 47 16.01 -6.29 0.77
CA PRO A 47 16.47 -7.18 1.83
C PRO A 47 16.02 -8.62 1.58
N MET A 48 16.73 -9.56 2.21
CA MET A 48 16.18 -10.88 2.43
C MET A 48 15.05 -10.82 3.47
N PRO A 49 14.03 -11.70 3.38
CA PRO A 49 12.97 -11.77 4.38
C PRO A 49 13.55 -11.96 5.79
N GLY A 50 13.08 -11.15 6.75
CA GLY A 50 13.49 -11.21 8.15
C GLY A 50 14.71 -10.35 8.52
N MET A 51 15.36 -9.67 7.56
CA MET A 51 16.45 -8.75 7.88
C MET A 51 15.92 -7.50 8.61
N GLU A 52 16.50 -7.19 9.77
CA GLU A 52 16.09 -6.06 10.58
C GLU A 52 16.75 -4.74 10.15
N GLY A 53 15.97 -3.67 10.05
CA GLY A 53 16.47 -2.33 9.76
C GLY A 53 16.70 -2.01 8.28
N TRP A 54 16.22 -2.84 7.36
CA TRP A 54 16.40 -2.67 5.91
C TRP A 54 15.25 -1.95 5.21
N GLN A 55 14.24 -1.50 5.96
CA GLN A 55 13.14 -0.70 5.45
C GLN A 55 13.67 0.60 4.83
N ALA A 56 13.19 0.94 3.63
CA ALA A 56 13.73 2.04 2.84
C ALA A 56 12.63 2.70 1.98
N ALA A 57 12.02 3.77 2.51
CA ALA A 57 10.92 4.43 1.84
C ALA A 57 11.42 5.30 0.69
N ALA A 58 10.72 5.26 -0.44
CA ALA A 58 10.88 6.22 -1.54
C ALA A 58 10.08 7.48 -1.28
N PHE A 59 8.89 7.33 -0.71
CA PHE A 59 7.98 8.44 -0.46
C PHE A 59 7.20 8.24 0.83
N ARG A 60 7.05 9.31 1.61
CA ARG A 60 6.16 9.38 2.77
C ARG A 60 5.16 10.51 2.63
N ILE A 61 3.88 10.21 2.80
CA ILE A 61 2.80 11.18 2.82
C ILE A 61 2.02 11.11 4.14
N SER A 62 2.03 12.20 4.88
CA SER A 62 1.28 12.36 6.15
C SER A 62 0.31 13.56 6.10
N GLY A 63 0.43 14.40 5.07
CA GLY A 63 -0.48 15.53 4.83
C GLY A 63 -1.79 15.10 4.19
N ASP A 64 -2.90 15.66 4.64
CA ASP A 64 -4.24 15.28 4.19
C ASP A 64 -4.57 15.84 2.78
N LYS A 65 -5.39 15.12 2.01
CA LYS A 65 -5.90 15.51 0.68
C LYS A 65 -4.80 15.57 -0.40
N ALA A 66 -3.93 14.57 -0.43
CA ALA A 66 -2.88 14.49 -1.43
C ALA A 66 -3.32 13.77 -2.72
N TYR A 67 -2.91 14.29 -3.87
CA TYR A 67 -3.24 13.76 -5.19
C TYR A 67 -1.98 13.39 -5.99
N PHE A 68 -1.95 12.17 -6.52
CA PHE A 68 -0.86 11.67 -7.35
C PHE A 68 -1.43 11.15 -8.67
N SER A 69 -0.89 11.60 -9.82
CA SER A 69 -1.31 11.12 -11.14
C SER A 69 -0.11 10.78 -12.03
N GLY A 70 -0.05 9.57 -12.56
CA GLY A 70 1.06 9.15 -13.42
C GLY A 70 2.42 9.13 -12.70
N CYS A 71 2.40 9.02 -11.37
CA CYS A 71 3.63 9.03 -10.57
C CYS A 71 4.24 7.62 -10.48
N GLY A 72 5.56 7.56 -10.35
CA GLY A 72 6.31 6.33 -10.10
C GLY A 72 6.87 6.30 -8.68
N PHE A 73 6.72 5.19 -7.98
CA PHE A 73 7.29 4.95 -6.66
C PHE A 73 8.12 3.67 -6.72
N TYR A 74 9.43 3.79 -6.54
CA TYR A 74 10.39 2.70 -6.75
C TYR A 74 11.17 2.44 -5.47
N GLY A 75 11.22 1.18 -5.05
CA GLY A 75 11.94 0.78 -3.85
C GLY A 75 11.86 -0.73 -3.67
N ALA A 76 12.18 -1.19 -2.47
CA ALA A 76 12.06 -2.60 -2.11
C ALA A 76 11.12 -2.77 -0.90
N GLN A 77 11.67 -2.86 0.31
CA GLN A 77 10.85 -2.94 1.51
C GLN A 77 10.38 -1.54 1.91
N ASP A 78 9.07 -1.40 2.18
CA ASP A 78 8.44 -0.17 2.65
C ASP A 78 8.50 1.02 1.64
N THR A 79 8.39 0.76 0.33
CA THR A 79 8.52 1.80 -0.73
C THR A 79 7.65 3.04 -0.52
N LEU A 80 6.35 2.86 -0.28
CA LEU A 80 5.39 3.94 -0.12
C LEU A 80 4.81 3.94 1.29
N CYS A 81 5.24 4.92 2.10
CA CYS A 81 4.69 5.20 3.42
C CYS A 81 3.46 6.11 3.27
N ASP A 82 2.30 5.48 3.09
CA ASP A 82 0.97 6.09 3.12
C ASP A 82 0.51 6.25 4.58
N ASP A 83 1.21 7.15 5.28
CA ASP A 83 1.25 7.29 6.74
C ASP A 83 -0.11 7.68 7.33
N ALA A 84 -0.64 8.84 6.91
CA ALA A 84 -1.88 9.39 7.44
C ALA A 84 -2.50 10.40 6.47
N GLY A 85 -3.83 10.57 6.54
CA GLY A 85 -4.57 11.51 5.69
C GLY A 85 -5.38 10.82 4.59
N ARG A 86 -6.04 11.62 3.75
CA ARG A 86 -6.81 11.15 2.59
C ARG A 86 -6.01 11.32 1.32
N HIS A 87 -5.77 10.23 0.59
CA HIS A 87 -4.96 10.29 -0.63
C HIS A 87 -5.64 9.65 -1.82
N TYR A 88 -5.26 10.12 -3.00
CA TYR A 88 -5.73 9.59 -4.26
C TYR A 88 -4.55 9.37 -5.22
N PHE A 89 -4.30 8.11 -5.55
CA PHE A 89 -3.27 7.71 -6.51
C PHE A 89 -3.97 7.23 -7.78
N LYS A 90 -3.71 7.89 -8.90
CA LYS A 90 -4.31 7.60 -10.20
C LYS A 90 -3.23 7.24 -11.21
N GLU A 91 -3.38 6.12 -11.90
CA GLU A 91 -2.46 5.72 -12.99
C GLU A 91 -0.98 5.69 -12.53
N CYS A 92 -0.74 5.40 -11.26
CA CYS A 92 0.61 5.35 -10.70
C CYS A 92 1.24 3.98 -10.90
N TYR A 93 2.56 3.95 -10.96
CA TYR A 93 3.37 2.74 -10.87
C TYR A 93 4.00 2.67 -9.48
N ILE A 94 3.81 1.56 -8.76
CA ILE A 94 4.35 1.35 -7.42
C ILE A 94 5.06 0.01 -7.40
N GLU A 95 6.35 0.01 -7.05
CA GLU A 95 7.23 -1.15 -7.06
C GLU A 95 7.82 -1.44 -5.68
N GLY A 96 7.87 -2.72 -5.31
CA GLY A 96 8.59 -3.14 -4.11
C GLY A 96 8.53 -4.63 -3.81
N SER A 97 9.11 -5.02 -2.68
CA SER A 97 9.22 -6.42 -2.24
C SER A 97 8.29 -6.73 -1.07
N ILE A 98 8.54 -6.14 0.10
CA ILE A 98 7.83 -6.41 1.36
C ILE A 98 7.14 -5.15 1.82
N ASP A 99 5.85 -5.27 2.13
CA ASP A 99 5.02 -4.21 2.71
C ASP A 99 5.14 -2.87 1.95
N PHE A 100 5.26 -2.95 0.62
CA PHE A 100 5.72 -1.80 -0.18
C PHE A 100 4.70 -0.66 -0.30
N ILE A 101 3.47 -0.86 0.19
CA ILE A 101 2.49 0.18 0.50
C ILE A 101 2.06 -0.02 1.96
N PHE A 102 2.44 0.88 2.86
CA PHE A 102 2.14 0.69 4.29
C PHE A 102 1.73 1.99 4.98
N GLY A 103 1.09 1.84 6.14
CA GLY A 103 0.64 2.96 6.98
C GLY A 103 -0.86 2.97 7.24
N ASN A 104 -1.37 4.09 7.75
CA ASN A 104 -2.76 4.24 8.17
C ASN A 104 -3.53 5.28 7.34
N GLY A 105 -3.11 5.55 6.10
CA GLY A 105 -3.84 6.41 5.18
C GLY A 105 -5.28 5.93 4.87
N ARG A 106 -6.14 6.88 4.48
CA ARG A 106 -7.46 6.64 3.86
C ARG A 106 -7.32 6.87 2.36
N SER A 107 -6.97 5.84 1.62
CA SER A 107 -6.40 6.03 0.29
C SER A 107 -7.09 5.18 -0.78
N MET A 108 -7.30 5.80 -1.94
CA MET A 108 -7.74 5.12 -3.14
C MET A 108 -6.61 5.08 -4.16
N TYR A 109 -6.27 3.87 -4.58
CA TYR A 109 -5.34 3.57 -5.67
C TYR A 109 -6.18 3.13 -6.85
N LYS A 110 -6.22 3.92 -7.92
CA LYS A 110 -7.12 3.70 -9.06
C LYS A 110 -6.34 3.62 -10.35
N ASP A 111 -6.59 2.56 -11.11
CA ASP A 111 -5.93 2.32 -12.40
C ASP A 111 -4.39 2.23 -12.26
N CYS A 112 -3.89 1.86 -11.07
CA CYS A 112 -2.45 1.76 -10.77
C CYS A 112 -1.86 0.39 -11.16
N ARG A 113 -0.56 0.36 -11.41
CA ARG A 113 0.22 -0.88 -11.51
C ARG A 113 1.01 -1.09 -10.22
N LEU A 114 0.78 -2.23 -9.57
CA LEU A 114 1.48 -2.68 -8.38
C LEU A 114 2.45 -3.78 -8.84
N HIS A 115 3.74 -3.49 -8.85
CA HIS A 115 4.76 -4.37 -9.41
C HIS A 115 5.64 -4.94 -8.31
N SER A 116 5.56 -6.24 -8.06
CA SER A 116 6.44 -6.86 -7.08
C SER A 116 7.78 -7.25 -7.67
N ILE A 117 8.84 -7.02 -6.91
CA ILE A 117 10.19 -7.52 -7.16
C ILE A 117 10.63 -8.58 -6.13
N ALA A 118 9.66 -9.16 -5.40
CA ALA A 118 9.92 -10.19 -4.40
C ALA A 118 10.41 -11.50 -5.04
N THR A 119 11.41 -12.13 -4.43
CA THR A 119 11.99 -13.40 -4.95
C THR A 119 11.68 -14.61 -4.08
N ARG A 120 11.42 -14.41 -2.77
CA ARG A 120 11.17 -15.49 -1.81
C ARG A 120 9.92 -15.26 -0.97
N PHE A 121 9.70 -14.02 -0.60
CA PHE A 121 8.55 -13.57 0.17
C PHE A 121 8.38 -12.09 -0.11
N GLY A 122 7.13 -11.66 -0.24
CA GLY A 122 6.78 -10.26 -0.40
C GLY A 122 5.37 -9.97 0.02
N SER A 123 5.04 -8.69 0.06
CA SER A 123 3.69 -8.24 0.34
C SER A 123 3.43 -6.88 -0.31
N ILE A 124 2.21 -6.72 -0.82
CA ILE A 124 1.79 -5.47 -1.44
C ILE A 124 1.51 -4.41 -0.39
N ALA A 125 0.60 -4.73 0.53
CA ALA A 125 0.02 -3.75 1.43
C ALA A 125 0.13 -4.20 2.89
N ALA A 126 0.52 -3.28 3.77
CA ALA A 126 0.50 -3.45 5.23
C ALA A 126 -0.27 -2.29 5.87
N GLN A 127 -1.58 -2.47 6.03
CA GLN A 127 -2.44 -1.38 6.49
C GLN A 127 -2.57 -1.38 8.01
N ASP A 128 -2.38 -0.21 8.62
CA ASP A 128 -2.17 -0.07 10.06
C ASP A 128 -3.35 0.50 10.85
N ARG A 129 -4.58 0.26 10.40
CA ARG A 129 -5.78 0.70 11.13
C ARG A 129 -5.85 0.03 12.50
N LYS A 130 -5.89 0.85 13.55
CA LYS A 130 -5.83 0.45 14.97
C LYS A 130 -7.20 0.36 15.64
N SER A 131 -8.23 1.00 15.07
CA SER A 131 -9.54 1.10 15.74
C SER A 131 -10.71 1.03 14.75
N PRO A 132 -11.88 0.48 15.16
CA PRO A 132 -13.06 0.42 14.30
C PRO A 132 -13.64 1.82 14.01
N TYR A 133 -13.31 2.83 14.82
CA TYR A 133 -13.76 4.21 14.63
C TYR A 133 -12.96 4.97 13.58
N GLU A 134 -11.76 4.49 13.24
CA GLU A 134 -10.97 5.09 12.16
C GLU A 134 -11.63 4.81 10.81
N LYS A 135 -11.67 5.83 9.94
CA LYS A 135 -12.21 5.71 8.58
C LYS A 135 -11.11 5.35 7.56
N THR A 136 -9.93 4.96 8.01
CA THR A 136 -8.73 4.67 7.21
C THR A 136 -8.78 3.30 6.53
N GLY A 137 -7.88 3.06 5.59
CA GLY A 137 -7.84 1.83 4.80
C GLY A 137 -7.41 2.09 3.36
N PHE A 138 -7.01 1.02 2.68
CA PHE A 138 -6.56 1.07 1.30
C PHE A 138 -7.60 0.42 0.37
N ALA A 139 -8.01 1.17 -0.66
CA ALA A 139 -8.90 0.69 -1.71
C ALA A 139 -8.15 0.68 -3.04
N PHE A 140 -7.93 -0.50 -3.60
CA PHE A 140 -7.30 -0.71 -4.90
C PHE A 140 -8.38 -1.02 -5.94
N VAL A 141 -8.56 -0.14 -6.92
CA VAL A 141 -9.68 -0.17 -7.87
C VAL A 141 -9.15 -0.18 -9.29
N ARG A 142 -9.43 -1.26 -10.04
CA ARG A 142 -8.92 -1.46 -11.41
C ARG A 142 -7.40 -1.43 -11.52
N CYS A 143 -6.72 -1.89 -10.49
CA CYS A 143 -5.27 -2.01 -10.50
C CYS A 143 -4.82 -3.26 -11.25
N LYS A 144 -3.51 -3.38 -11.48
CA LYS A 144 -2.87 -4.61 -11.94
C LYS A 144 -1.73 -4.98 -11.00
N VAL A 145 -1.79 -6.18 -10.43
CA VAL A 145 -0.71 -6.80 -9.67
C VAL A 145 0.11 -7.67 -10.60
N THR A 146 1.40 -7.37 -10.71
CA THR A 146 2.35 -7.98 -11.66
C THR A 146 3.71 -8.18 -11.01
N GLY A 147 4.63 -8.88 -11.68
CA GLY A 147 6.04 -8.95 -11.27
C GLY A 147 6.46 -10.34 -10.85
N THR A 148 7.17 -10.46 -9.74
CA THR A 148 7.68 -11.73 -9.20
C THR A 148 7.09 -12.06 -7.83
N GLY A 149 7.14 -13.32 -7.41
CA GLY A 149 6.58 -13.78 -6.14
C GLY A 149 7.34 -14.99 -5.58
N PRO A 150 6.85 -15.59 -4.48
CA PRO A 150 5.47 -15.47 -3.97
C PRO A 150 5.21 -14.21 -3.12
N ILE A 151 3.99 -13.65 -3.19
CA ILE A 151 3.56 -12.47 -2.41
C ILE A 151 2.23 -12.64 -1.69
N TYR A 152 2.08 -11.99 -0.54
CA TYR A 152 0.79 -11.69 0.07
C TYR A 152 0.22 -10.37 -0.48
N VAL A 153 -1.08 -10.32 -0.79
CA VAL A 153 -1.71 -9.08 -1.28
C VAL A 153 -2.04 -8.11 -0.15
N GLY A 154 -2.08 -8.58 1.10
CA GLY A 154 -2.28 -7.72 2.25
C GLY A 154 -1.83 -8.38 3.55
N ARG A 155 -1.24 -7.58 4.43
CA ARG A 155 -0.81 -7.96 5.77
C ARG A 155 -1.46 -7.07 6.83
N ALA A 156 -1.92 -7.68 7.92
CA ALA A 156 -2.64 -6.98 8.98
C ALA A 156 -1.70 -6.32 10.00
N MET A 157 -1.03 -5.22 9.61
CA MET A 157 -0.17 -4.45 10.53
C MET A 157 -0.96 -3.92 11.73
N GLY A 158 -2.17 -3.41 11.47
CA GLY A 158 -3.11 -2.96 12.50
C GLY A 158 -4.16 -4.02 12.85
N GLN A 159 -4.70 -3.98 14.07
CA GLN A 159 -5.73 -4.92 14.54
C GLN A 159 -7.03 -4.85 13.73
N TYR A 160 -7.35 -3.68 13.17
CA TYR A 160 -8.53 -3.41 12.36
C TYR A 160 -8.16 -3.14 10.90
N SER A 161 -7.03 -3.70 10.45
CA SER A 161 -6.47 -3.51 9.11
C SER A 161 -7.55 -3.62 8.04
N ARG A 162 -7.58 -2.67 7.10
CA ARG A 162 -8.60 -2.60 6.06
C ARG A 162 -8.00 -2.44 4.68
N ILE A 163 -8.15 -3.47 3.86
CA ILE A 163 -7.63 -3.53 2.49
C ILE A 163 -8.71 -4.11 1.58
N VAL A 164 -9.04 -3.40 0.51
CA VAL A 164 -10.05 -3.86 -0.47
C VAL A 164 -9.46 -3.81 -1.88
N TYR A 165 -9.55 -4.95 -2.58
CA TYR A 165 -9.25 -5.04 -4.00
C TYR A 165 -10.55 -5.19 -4.80
N ALA A 166 -10.74 -4.31 -5.79
CA ALA A 166 -11.91 -4.35 -6.66
C ALA A 166 -11.50 -4.23 -8.13
N TYR A 167 -12.07 -5.08 -8.99
CA TYR A 167 -11.80 -5.11 -10.43
C TYR A 167 -10.30 -5.19 -10.75
N THR A 168 -9.49 -5.76 -9.86
CA THR A 168 -8.03 -5.76 -9.95
C THR A 168 -7.56 -7.07 -10.55
N TYR A 169 -6.60 -6.98 -11.49
CA TYR A 169 -5.94 -8.13 -12.09
C TYR A 169 -4.82 -8.63 -11.18
N PHE A 170 -4.70 -9.94 -11.02
CA PHE A 170 -3.60 -10.59 -10.30
C PHE A 170 -2.87 -11.60 -11.19
N ASP A 171 -1.57 -11.37 -11.40
CA ASP A 171 -0.68 -12.33 -12.05
C ASP A 171 -0.42 -13.57 -11.16
N ASN A 172 0.22 -14.60 -11.71
CA ASN A 172 0.46 -15.88 -11.03
C ASN A 172 1.66 -15.80 -10.06
N ILE A 173 1.62 -14.83 -9.15
CA ILE A 173 2.67 -14.53 -8.18
C ILE A 173 2.17 -14.52 -6.74
N VAL A 174 0.87 -14.68 -6.54
CA VAL A 174 0.25 -14.62 -5.23
C VAL A 174 0.49 -15.94 -4.48
N ALA A 175 0.96 -15.84 -3.24
CA ALA A 175 1.14 -16.96 -2.33
C ALA A 175 -0.20 -17.63 -2.00
N HIS A 176 -0.18 -18.92 -1.71
CA HIS A 176 -1.37 -19.63 -1.23
C HIS A 176 -1.95 -18.95 0.02
N GLY A 177 -3.28 -18.76 0.04
CA GLY A 177 -3.97 -18.05 1.12
C GLY A 177 -3.99 -16.53 0.95
N GLY A 178 -3.10 -15.95 0.15
CA GLY A 178 -3.14 -14.57 -0.35
C GLY A 178 -2.98 -13.45 0.68
N TRP A 179 -3.27 -13.71 1.94
CA TRP A 179 -3.33 -12.74 3.03
C TRP A 179 -2.57 -13.27 4.26
N ASP A 180 -1.98 -12.37 5.03
CA ASP A 180 -1.28 -12.71 6.27
C ASP A 180 -1.77 -11.80 7.42
N ASP A 181 -2.20 -12.41 8.52
CA ASP A 181 -2.63 -11.69 9.72
C ASP A 181 -1.49 -11.47 10.72
N TRP A 182 -0.24 -11.68 10.32
CA TRP A 182 0.97 -11.59 11.13
C TRP A 182 1.05 -12.63 12.26
N ASN A 183 0.18 -13.64 12.30
CA ASN A 183 0.18 -14.74 13.27
C ASN A 183 0.42 -14.28 14.73
N THR A 184 -0.10 -13.11 15.11
CA THR A 184 0.02 -12.62 16.49
C THR A 184 -1.04 -13.31 17.33
N SER A 185 -0.61 -13.95 18.42
CA SER A 185 -1.39 -14.72 19.41
C SER A 185 -2.55 -13.98 20.11
N TYR A 186 -2.89 -12.76 19.67
CA TYR A 186 -4.08 -12.04 20.09
C TYR A 186 -5.26 -12.47 19.21
N ASN A 187 -6.05 -13.42 19.71
CA ASN A 187 -7.26 -14.02 19.12
C ASN A 187 -8.40 -13.03 18.76
N ASN A 188 -8.15 -11.72 18.63
CA ASN A 188 -9.14 -10.66 18.43
C ASN A 188 -8.80 -9.71 17.25
N LYS A 189 -8.11 -10.16 16.20
CA LYS A 189 -8.00 -9.34 14.98
C LYS A 189 -9.37 -9.22 14.30
N THR A 190 -9.76 -7.99 13.95
CA THR A 190 -11.06 -7.64 13.35
C THR A 190 -10.83 -6.98 12.00
N VAL A 191 -9.97 -7.60 11.20
CA VAL A 191 -9.57 -7.08 9.89
C VAL A 191 -10.76 -7.06 8.93
N PHE A 192 -10.69 -6.14 7.97
CA PHE A 192 -11.59 -6.10 6.82
C PHE A 192 -10.76 -6.23 5.55
N PHE A 193 -10.54 -7.46 5.13
CA PHE A 193 -9.99 -7.76 3.81
C PHE A 193 -11.12 -8.13 2.87
N GLY A 194 -11.17 -7.47 1.71
CA GLY A 194 -12.28 -7.60 0.78
C GLY A 194 -11.80 -7.75 -0.66
N VAL A 195 -12.45 -8.65 -1.39
CA VAL A 195 -12.20 -8.89 -2.81
C VAL A 195 -13.52 -8.74 -3.57
N TYR A 196 -13.51 -7.95 -4.64
CA TYR A 196 -14.69 -7.75 -5.50
C TYR A 196 -14.31 -7.85 -6.97
N LYS A 197 -14.82 -8.88 -7.67
CA LYS A 197 -14.63 -9.07 -9.12
C LYS A 197 -13.17 -8.94 -9.57
N CYS A 198 -12.23 -9.46 -8.76
CA CYS A 198 -10.83 -9.57 -9.15
C CYS A 198 -10.64 -10.78 -10.05
N TRP A 199 -9.62 -10.74 -10.91
CA TRP A 199 -9.44 -11.74 -11.96
C TRP A 199 -7.96 -11.94 -12.29
N GLY A 200 -7.66 -12.91 -13.15
CA GLY A 200 -6.29 -13.31 -13.48
C GLY A 200 -5.85 -14.57 -12.73
N PRO A 201 -4.71 -15.17 -13.10
CA PRO A 201 -4.28 -16.45 -12.58
C PRO A 201 -4.02 -16.46 -11.06
N GLY A 202 -3.68 -15.32 -10.45
CA GLY A 202 -3.50 -15.20 -8.99
C GLY A 202 -4.79 -14.92 -8.21
N ALA A 203 -5.92 -14.66 -8.86
CA ALA A 203 -7.14 -14.21 -8.17
C ALA A 203 -7.78 -15.30 -7.30
N ALA A 204 -7.60 -16.58 -7.65
CA ALA A 204 -8.08 -17.70 -6.85
C ALA A 204 -7.36 -17.80 -5.49
N ALA A 205 -6.11 -17.33 -5.39
CA ALA A 205 -5.34 -17.39 -4.15
C ALA A 205 -5.80 -16.36 -3.10
N ILE A 206 -6.56 -15.34 -3.49
CA ILE A 206 -7.03 -14.26 -2.60
C ILE A 206 -8.52 -14.31 -2.28
N SER A 207 -9.27 -15.16 -2.98
CA SER A 207 -10.74 -15.25 -2.92
C SER A 207 -11.16 -16.55 -2.24
N GLY A 208 -12.27 -16.55 -1.50
CA GLY A 208 -12.77 -17.74 -0.82
C GLY A 208 -11.90 -18.24 0.35
N VAL A 209 -10.98 -17.41 0.85
CA VAL A 209 -10.10 -17.74 1.98
C VAL A 209 -10.65 -17.17 3.29
N PRO A 210 -10.46 -17.81 4.45
CA PRO A 210 -11.09 -17.37 5.71
C PRO A 210 -10.79 -15.92 6.14
N LEU A 211 -9.62 -15.41 5.78
CA LEU A 211 -9.16 -14.08 6.19
C LEU A 211 -9.71 -12.94 5.31
N ALA A 212 -10.30 -13.25 4.15
CA ALA A 212 -10.82 -12.25 3.21
C ALA A 212 -12.25 -12.56 2.76
N LYS A 213 -13.06 -11.52 2.66
CA LYS A 213 -14.46 -11.61 2.25
C LYS A 213 -14.59 -11.39 0.75
N GLU A 214 -15.31 -12.29 0.10
CA GLU A 214 -15.85 -11.99 -1.22
C GLU A 214 -17.04 -11.04 -1.05
N LEU A 215 -16.92 -9.85 -1.63
CA LEU A 215 -17.89 -8.79 -1.44
C LEU A 215 -18.99 -8.87 -2.52
N ASP A 216 -20.20 -8.49 -2.14
CA ASP A 216 -21.23 -8.11 -3.10
C ASP A 216 -21.06 -6.64 -3.51
N PHE A 217 -21.92 -6.16 -4.42
CA PHE A 217 -21.84 -4.77 -4.89
C PHE A 217 -22.04 -3.77 -3.74
N GLU A 218 -23.02 -3.99 -2.87
CA GLU A 218 -23.34 -3.05 -1.78
C GLU A 218 -22.19 -2.93 -0.78
N SER A 219 -21.57 -4.05 -0.39
CA SER A 219 -20.42 -4.06 0.51
C SER A 219 -19.17 -3.47 -0.13
N ALA A 220 -18.99 -3.67 -1.44
CA ALA A 220 -17.86 -3.12 -2.19
C ALA A 220 -18.03 -1.62 -2.50
N HIS A 221 -19.26 -1.16 -2.77
CA HIS A 221 -19.57 0.17 -3.30
C HIS A 221 -18.85 1.31 -2.57
N PRO A 222 -18.81 1.37 -1.22
CA PRO A 222 -18.11 2.42 -0.48
C PRO A 222 -16.63 2.56 -0.84
N PHE A 223 -15.98 1.51 -1.34
CA PHE A 223 -14.57 1.47 -1.73
C PHE A 223 -14.35 1.67 -3.24
N LEU A 224 -15.41 1.64 -4.06
CA LEU A 224 -15.33 1.83 -5.51
C LEU A 224 -15.37 3.31 -5.92
N VAL A 225 -15.92 4.16 -5.06
CA VAL A 225 -16.25 5.54 -5.38
C VAL A 225 -15.35 6.54 -4.65
N LYS A 226 -15.15 7.71 -5.25
CA LYS A 226 -14.30 8.79 -4.70
C LYS A 226 -14.73 9.30 -3.32
N SER A 227 -15.98 9.07 -2.91
CA SER A 227 -16.44 9.39 -1.54
C SER A 227 -15.71 8.56 -0.48
N PHE A 228 -15.09 7.41 -0.84
CA PHE A 228 -14.19 6.69 0.05
C PHE A 228 -13.08 7.58 0.60
N VAL A 229 -12.63 8.60 -0.14
CA VAL A 229 -11.61 9.55 0.32
C VAL A 229 -12.17 10.97 0.42
N ASN A 230 -13.49 11.13 0.43
CA ASN A 230 -14.18 12.42 0.34
C ASN A 230 -13.73 13.26 -0.87
N GLY A 231 -13.33 12.60 -1.96
CA GLY A 231 -12.62 13.18 -3.09
C GLY A 231 -13.33 14.34 -3.80
N LYS A 232 -14.66 14.31 -3.86
CA LYS A 232 -15.49 15.36 -4.47
C LYS A 232 -15.30 16.75 -3.83
N HIS A 233 -14.77 16.81 -2.61
CA HIS A 233 -14.62 18.06 -1.86
C HIS A 233 -13.22 18.69 -1.96
N TRP A 234 -12.24 18.00 -2.52
CA TRP A 234 -10.85 18.46 -2.49
C TRP A 234 -10.02 18.12 -3.73
N MET A 235 -10.45 17.17 -4.55
CA MET A 235 -9.84 16.97 -5.87
C MET A 235 -10.41 18.01 -6.85
N ALA A 236 -9.55 18.53 -7.72
CA ALA A 236 -9.98 19.46 -8.75
C ALA A 236 -10.94 18.75 -9.75
N PRO A 237 -11.86 19.48 -10.40
CA PRO A 237 -12.75 18.89 -11.40
C PRO A 237 -12.02 18.19 -12.56
N SER A 238 -10.83 18.66 -12.95
CA SER A 238 -9.99 18.04 -13.98
C SER A 238 -9.35 16.72 -13.53
N ASP A 239 -9.27 16.49 -12.21
CA ASP A 239 -8.76 15.26 -11.58
C ASP A 239 -9.92 14.31 -11.17
N ALA A 240 -11.18 14.76 -11.38
CA ALA A 240 -12.43 14.12 -10.98
C ALA A 240 -12.90 13.01 -11.92
#